data_AF-A0AB74C806-F1
#
_entry.id   AF-A0AB74C806-F1
#
_cell.length_a   1.000
_cell.length_b   1.000
_cell.length_c   1.000
_cell.angle_alpha   90.00
_cell.angle_beta   90.00
_cell.angle_gamma   90.00
#
_symmetry.space_group_name_H-M   'P 1'
#
loop_
_entity.id
_entity.type
_entity.pdbx_description
1 polymer ?
#
loop_
_entity_poly.entity_id
_entity_poly.type
_entity_poly.pdbx_seq_one_letter_code
_entity_poly.pdbx_strand_id
1 'polypeptide(L)'
;MRLSTVEQTITSLLMQYVTFYAFGGSNAISSVDISNAYNGIGTYSVFIVGALTFISNWAAPIWWVSASRLLRSSQNREEKEAHVTILTLHMATILMSVMAACTTLRTHLFIWTVFSPKYLYTIAWAMINHIVVNVLGEIDWRLFMKR
;
A
#
# COMPACT_ATOMS: atom_id res chain seq x y z
N MET A 1 13.86 4.85 24.43
CA MET A 1 12.52 4.23 24.54
C MET A 1 12.34 3.28 23.37
N ARG A 2 11.91 2.03 23.61
CA ARG A 2 11.43 1.13 22.54
C ARG A 2 9.92 1.30 22.46
N LEU A 3 9.41 1.70 21.29
CA LEU A 3 7.97 1.72 21.03
C LEU A 3 7.43 0.28 21.00
N SER A 4 6.18 0.08 21.41
CA SER A 4 5.46 -1.18 21.28
C SER A 4 5.20 -1.54 19.81
N THR A 5 4.93 -2.81 19.53
CA THR A 5 4.55 -3.29 18.19
C THR A 5 3.37 -2.53 17.61
N VAL A 6 2.37 -2.23 18.44
CA VAL A 6 1.16 -1.49 18.03
C VAL A 6 1.52 -0.05 17.63
N GLU A 7 2.30 0.66 18.44
CA GLU A 7 2.72 2.04 18.13
C GLU A 7 3.56 2.11 16.86
N GLN A 8 4.48 1.16 16.67
CA GLN A 8 5.29 1.07 15.45
C GLN A 8 4.44 0.75 14.22
N THR A 9 3.43 -0.12 14.37
CA THR A 9 2.48 -0.46 13.29
C THR A 9 1.64 0.75 12.89
N ILE A 10 1.06 1.44 13.87
CA ILE A 10 0.26 2.66 13.65
C ILE A 10 1.12 3.73 13.00
N THR A 11 2.36 3.92 13.48
CA THR A 11 3.29 4.89 12.89
C THR A 11 3.61 4.54 11.44
N SER A 12 3.89 3.27 11.13
CA SER A 12 4.11 2.82 9.75
C SER A 12 2.91 3.12 8.86
N LEU A 13 1.71 2.76 9.31
CA LEU A 13 0.47 2.94 8.58
C LEU A 13 0.18 4.42 8.32
N LEU A 14 0.28 5.26 9.36
CA LEU A 14 0.08 6.70 9.24
C LEU A 14 1.10 7.31 8.28
N MET A 15 2.38 6.96 8.41
CA MET A 15 3.42 7.51 7.54
C MET A 15 3.28 7.06 6.09
N GLN A 16 2.83 5.83 5.82
CA GLN A 16 2.50 5.38 4.47
C GLN A 16 1.41 6.28 3.83
N TYR A 17 0.30 6.53 4.53
CA TYR A 17 -0.76 7.41 3.99
C TYR A 17 -0.32 8.87 3.90
N VAL A 18 0.29 9.41 4.96
CA VAL A 18 0.75 10.80 5.00
C VAL A 18 1.69 11.08 3.84
N THR A 19 2.66 10.22 3.60
CA THR A 19 3.62 10.42 2.50
C THR A 19 3.01 10.22 1.12
N PHE A 20 2.07 9.28 0.96
CA PHE A 20 1.33 9.15 -0.29
C PHE A 20 0.66 10.46 -0.68
N TYR A 21 -0.08 11.09 0.24
CA TYR A 21 -0.76 12.36 -0.06
C TYR A 21 0.22 13.54 -0.14
N ALA A 22 1.28 13.56 0.66
CA ALA A 22 2.29 14.62 0.62
C ALA A 22 3.07 14.65 -0.69
N PHE A 23 3.27 13.50 -1.35
CA PHE A 23 3.90 13.39 -2.67
C PHE A 23 2.92 13.66 -3.83
N GLY A 24 1.72 14.18 -3.54
CA GLY A 24 0.73 14.54 -4.56
C GLY A 24 -0.19 13.40 -4.98
N GLY A 25 -0.09 12.23 -4.35
CA GLY A 25 -1.05 11.15 -4.55
C GLY A 25 -2.46 11.56 -4.13
N SER A 26 -3.46 11.17 -4.90
CA SER A 26 -4.86 11.36 -4.55
C SER A 26 -5.65 10.06 -4.78
N ASN A 27 -6.93 10.05 -4.42
CA ASN A 27 -7.81 8.91 -4.73
C ASN A 27 -8.50 9.04 -6.10
N ALA A 28 -7.99 9.91 -6.98
CA ALA A 28 -8.51 10.13 -8.33
C ALA A 28 -7.60 9.45 -9.37
N ILE A 29 -8.20 8.79 -10.37
CA ILE A 29 -7.44 8.08 -11.43
C ILE A 29 -6.50 9.04 -12.17
N SER A 30 -6.88 10.30 -12.31
CA SER A 30 -6.07 11.34 -12.94
C SER A 30 -4.76 11.66 -12.20
N SER A 31 -4.63 11.26 -10.93
CA SER A 31 -3.37 11.42 -10.18
C SER A 31 -2.38 10.28 -10.38
N VAL A 32 -2.77 9.20 -11.08
CA VAL A 32 -1.82 8.15 -11.47
C VAL A 32 -0.93 8.66 -12.59
N ASP A 33 0.35 8.85 -12.31
CA ASP A 33 1.33 9.22 -13.32
C ASP A 33 1.90 7.98 -14.03
N ILE A 34 1.61 7.86 -15.33
CA ILE A 34 2.12 6.79 -16.18
C ILE A 34 3.42 7.23 -16.88
N SER A 35 3.71 8.53 -16.95
CA SER A 35 4.85 9.08 -17.68
C SER A 35 6.17 8.53 -17.14
N ASN A 36 6.29 8.45 -15.81
CA ASN A 36 7.46 7.88 -15.15
C ASN A 36 7.67 6.39 -15.43
N ALA A 37 6.62 5.66 -15.83
CA ALA A 37 6.71 4.24 -16.07
C ALA A 37 7.38 3.88 -17.40
N TYR A 38 7.51 4.84 -18.32
CA TYR A 38 8.17 4.64 -19.62
C TYR A 38 9.66 4.96 -19.62
N ASN A 39 10.20 5.44 -18.50
CA ASN A 39 11.62 5.72 -18.38
C ASN A 39 12.43 4.42 -18.54
N GLY A 40 13.23 4.33 -19.61
CA GLY A 40 14.06 3.16 -19.90
C GLY A 40 13.36 2.00 -20.61
N ILE A 41 12.10 2.17 -21.05
CA ILE A 41 11.36 1.14 -21.80
C ILE A 41 11.40 1.47 -23.31
N GLY A 42 12.09 0.64 -24.10
CA GLY A 42 12.19 0.80 -25.55
C GLY A 42 11.00 0.25 -26.35
N THR A 43 10.26 -0.72 -25.80
CA THR A 43 9.08 -1.34 -26.43
C THR A 43 7.98 -1.54 -25.41
N TYR A 44 6.74 -1.20 -25.76
CA TYR A 44 5.61 -1.33 -24.84
C TYR A 44 5.44 -2.78 -24.36
N SER A 45 5.42 -2.95 -23.03
CA SER A 45 5.06 -4.19 -22.36
C SER A 45 4.13 -3.84 -21.21
N VAL A 46 2.89 -4.34 -21.26
CA VAL A 46 1.85 -4.03 -20.26
C VAL A 46 2.29 -4.38 -18.83
N PHE A 47 3.02 -5.49 -18.68
CA PHE A 47 3.47 -5.95 -17.37
C PHE A 47 4.57 -5.06 -16.79
N ILE A 48 5.55 -4.68 -17.61
CA ILE A 48 6.67 -3.83 -17.16
C ILE A 48 6.17 -2.43 -16.87
N VAL A 49 5.44 -1.81 -17.80
CA VAL A 49 4.87 -0.47 -17.63
C VAL A 49 3.95 -0.47 -16.41
N GLY A 50 3.06 -1.46 -16.25
CA GLY A 50 2.16 -1.55 -15.10
C GLY A 50 2.89 -1.65 -13.76
N ALA A 51 3.96 -2.46 -13.68
CA ALA A 51 4.78 -2.56 -12.48
C ALA A 51 5.49 -1.24 -12.16
N LEU A 52 6.10 -0.59 -13.16
CA LEU A 52 6.77 0.70 -12.96
C LEU A 52 5.78 1.81 -12.59
N THR A 53 4.58 1.83 -13.19
CA THR A 53 3.51 2.77 -12.79
C THR A 53 3.18 2.60 -11.32
N PHE A 54 3.03 1.36 -10.83
CA PHE A 54 2.77 1.16 -9.41
C PHE A 54 3.94 1.63 -8.54
N ILE A 55 5.17 1.20 -8.85
CA ILE A 55 6.35 1.53 -8.05
C ILE A 55 6.58 3.03 -8.00
N SER A 56 6.42 3.75 -9.11
CA SER A 56 6.62 5.21 -9.15
C SER A 56 5.57 5.96 -8.32
N ASN A 57 4.29 5.56 -8.40
CA ASN A 57 3.19 6.23 -7.72
C ASN A 57 3.12 5.89 -6.22
N TRP A 58 3.60 4.70 -5.82
CA TRP A 58 3.63 4.25 -4.42
C TRP A 58 5.03 4.28 -3.79
N ALA A 59 6.00 4.95 -4.41
CA ALA A 59 7.39 4.97 -3.96
C ALA A 59 7.54 5.42 -2.50
N ALA A 60 6.83 6.47 -2.08
CA ALA A 60 6.94 6.99 -0.72
C ALA A 60 6.35 6.04 0.35
N PRO A 61 5.14 5.46 0.16
CA PRO A 61 4.66 4.35 1.00
C PRO A 61 5.63 3.16 1.06
N ILE A 62 6.13 2.71 -0.09
CA ILE A 62 7.07 1.57 -0.17
C ILE A 62 8.33 1.86 0.66
N TRP A 63 8.86 3.08 0.54
CA TRP A 63 9.99 3.52 1.34
C TRP A 63 9.68 3.44 2.85
N TRP A 64 8.51 3.91 3.30
CA TRP A 64 8.14 3.83 4.72
C TRP A 64 7.91 2.41 5.24
N VAL A 65 7.43 1.49 4.40
CA VAL A 65 7.38 0.07 4.76
C VAL A 65 8.80 -0.46 5.00
N SER A 66 9.74 -0.14 4.11
CA SER A 66 11.14 -0.55 4.25
C SER A 66 11.81 0.04 5.50
N ALA A 67 11.55 1.32 5.81
CA ALA A 67 12.06 1.98 7.01
C ALA A 67 11.45 1.40 8.30
N SER A 68 10.15 1.11 8.29
CA SER A 68 9.48 0.46 9.42
C SER A 68 10.04 -0.93 9.69
N ARG A 69 10.35 -1.70 8.64
CA ARG A 69 11.00 -3.01 8.78
C ARG A 69 12.37 -2.91 9.45
N LEU A 70 13.17 -1.90 9.14
CA LEU A 70 14.47 -1.68 9.79
C LEU A 70 14.30 -1.38 11.29
N LEU A 71 13.34 -0.51 11.64
CA LEU A 71 12.98 -0.22 13.04
C LEU A 71 12.50 -1.47 13.79
N ARG A 72 11.87 -2.40 13.07
CA ARG A 72 11.30 -3.65 13.57
C ARG A 72 12.18 -4.87 13.42
N SER A 73 13.42 -4.70 12.97
CA SER A 73 14.32 -5.82 12.64
C SER A 73 14.63 -6.77 13.82
N SER A 74 14.50 -6.27 15.06
CA SER A 74 14.72 -7.06 16.29
C SER A 74 13.47 -7.78 16.81
N GLN A 75 12.33 -7.67 16.14
CA GLN A 75 11.07 -8.24 16.60
C GLN A 75 10.99 -9.75 16.43
N ASN A 76 10.30 -10.40 17.38
CA ASN A 76 10.03 -11.82 17.35
C ASN A 76 8.92 -12.15 16.34
N ARG A 77 8.78 -13.45 16.01
CA ARG A 77 7.76 -13.91 15.06
C ARG A 77 6.34 -13.52 15.46
N GLU A 78 5.99 -13.64 16.73
CA GLU A 78 4.67 -13.26 17.25
C GLU A 78 4.38 -11.76 17.06
N GLU A 79 5.38 -10.90 17.27
CA GLU A 79 5.23 -9.46 17.06
C GLU A 79 5.07 -9.11 15.57
N LYS A 80 5.79 -9.81 14.68
CA LYS A 80 5.62 -9.68 13.22
C LYS A 80 4.23 -10.14 12.78
N GLU A 81 3.75 -11.25 13.31
CA GLU A 81 2.40 -11.76 13.04
C GLU A 81 1.34 -10.74 13.52
N ALA A 82 1.48 -10.22 14.74
CA ALA A 82 0.60 -9.16 15.26
C ALA A 82 0.60 -7.89 14.39
N HIS A 83 1.79 -7.46 13.93
CA HIS A 83 1.91 -6.33 12.99
C HIS A 83 1.12 -6.56 11.70
N VAL A 84 1.30 -7.72 11.06
CA VAL A 84 0.58 -8.08 9.82
C VAL A 84 -0.92 -8.22 10.07
N THR A 85 -1.34 -8.78 11.21
CA THR A 85 -2.76 -8.87 11.57
C THR A 85 -3.38 -7.49 11.69
N ILE A 86 -2.74 -6.54 12.38
CA ILE A 86 -3.24 -5.17 12.52
C ILE A 86 -3.34 -4.47 11.16
N LEU A 87 -2.32 -4.59 10.31
CA LEU A 87 -2.37 -4.04 8.95
C LEU A 87 -3.50 -4.65 8.13
N THR A 88 -3.70 -5.97 8.23
CA THR A 88 -4.75 -6.68 7.49
C THR A 88 -6.15 -6.29 7.97
N LEU A 89 -6.34 -6.15 9.28
CA LEU A 89 -7.59 -5.67 9.88
C LEU A 89 -7.92 -4.26 9.41
N HIS A 90 -6.92 -3.38 9.38
CA HIS A 90 -7.09 -2.02 8.85
C HIS A 90 -7.51 -2.03 7.38
N MET A 91 -6.82 -2.80 6.53
CA MET A 91 -7.15 -2.89 5.12
C MET A 91 -8.53 -3.48 4.87
N ALA A 92 -8.91 -4.52 5.61
CA ALA A 92 -10.25 -5.10 5.54
C ALA A 92 -11.33 -4.09 5.95
N THR A 93 -11.09 -3.32 7.02
CA THR A 93 -12.03 -2.30 7.51
C THR A 93 -12.22 -1.19 6.49
N ILE A 94 -11.14 -0.68 5.88
CA ILE A 94 -11.25 0.33 4.82
C ILE A 94 -12.00 -0.22 3.62
N LEU A 95 -11.66 -1.43 3.15
CA LEU A 95 -12.30 -2.01 1.98
C LEU A 95 -13.80 -2.22 2.22
N MET A 96 -14.19 -2.79 3.35
CA MET A 96 -15.60 -2.95 3.73
C MET A 96 -16.32 -1.61 3.81
N SER A 97 -15.69 -0.59 4.41
CA SER A 97 -16.27 0.75 4.51
C SER A 97 -16.50 1.37 3.13
N VAL A 98 -15.53 1.28 2.21
CA VAL A 98 -15.66 1.80 0.84
C VAL A 98 -16.73 1.03 0.07
N MET A 99 -16.78 -0.31 0.20
CA MET A 99 -17.82 -1.14 -0.44
C MET A 99 -19.22 -0.79 0.07
N ALA A 100 -19.38 -0.60 1.38
CA ALA A 100 -20.64 -0.18 1.98
C ALA A 100 -21.07 1.20 1.47
N ALA A 101 -20.15 2.17 1.41
CA ALA A 101 -20.42 3.49 0.86
C ALA A 101 -20.83 3.42 -0.62
N CYS A 102 -20.13 2.64 -1.44
CA CYS A 102 -20.47 2.44 -2.86
C CYS A 102 -21.86 1.80 -3.03
N THR A 103 -22.24 0.87 -2.13
CA THR A 103 -23.54 0.18 -2.18
C THR A 103 -24.69 1.11 -1.81
N THR A 104 -24.51 1.88 -0.73
CA THR A 104 -25.53 2.83 -0.23
C THR A 104 -25.70 4.02 -1.19
N LEU A 105 -24.61 4.55 -1.75
CA LEU A 105 -24.63 5.71 -2.65
C LEU A 105 -24.62 5.32 -4.13
N ARG A 106 -25.05 4.11 -4.48
CA ARG A 106 -24.97 3.62 -5.86
C ARG A 106 -25.77 4.44 -6.87
N THR A 107 -26.84 5.10 -6.44
CA THR A 107 -27.67 5.97 -7.29
C THR A 107 -27.26 7.43 -7.25
N HIS A 108 -26.24 7.80 -6.46
CA HIS A 108 -25.72 9.15 -6.46
C HIS A 108 -24.94 9.43 -7.75
N LEU A 109 -25.05 10.68 -8.22
CA LEU A 109 -24.38 11.21 -9.41
C LEU A 109 -22.85 11.02 -9.40
N PHE A 110 -22.27 10.84 -8.20
CA PHE A 110 -20.83 10.68 -8.01
C PHE A 110 -20.33 9.23 -7.99
N ILE A 111 -21.19 8.23 -8.25
CA ILE A 111 -20.78 6.81 -8.26
C ILE A 111 -19.59 6.56 -9.19
N TRP A 112 -19.62 7.15 -10.39
CA TRP A 112 -18.59 6.93 -11.40
C TRP A 112 -17.36 7.83 -11.23
N THR A 113 -17.54 9.06 -10.75
CA THR A 113 -16.46 10.06 -10.73
C THR A 113 -15.70 10.15 -9.40
N VAL A 114 -16.31 9.73 -8.28
CA VAL A 114 -15.70 9.82 -6.94
C VAL A 114 -15.56 8.45 -6.31
N PHE A 115 -16.65 7.68 -6.26
CA PHE A 115 -16.67 6.40 -5.54
C PHE A 115 -15.89 5.31 -6.29
N SER A 116 -16.07 5.19 -7.61
CA SER A 116 -15.36 4.19 -8.41
C SER A 116 -13.83 4.39 -8.38
N PRO A 117 -13.27 5.61 -8.60
CA PRO A 117 -11.85 5.87 -8.39
C PRO A 117 -11.35 5.49 -6.99
N LYS A 118 -12.08 5.88 -5.93
CA LYS A 118 -11.71 5.54 -4.55
C LYS A 118 -11.67 4.03 -4.32
N TYR A 119 -12.64 3.30 -4.86
CA TYR A 119 -12.70 1.86 -4.74
C TYR A 119 -11.52 1.18 -5.46
N LEU A 120 -11.22 1.58 -6.70
CA LEU A 120 -10.07 1.07 -7.45
C LEU A 120 -8.74 1.36 -6.75
N TYR A 121 -8.56 2.56 -6.20
CA TYR A 121 -7.38 2.88 -5.38
C TYR A 121 -7.28 2.00 -4.14
N THR A 122 -8.41 1.74 -3.49
CA THR A 122 -8.44 0.88 -2.30
C THR A 122 -8.11 -0.56 -2.66
N ILE A 123 -8.57 -1.06 -3.81
CA ILE A 123 -8.18 -2.38 -4.34
C ILE A 123 -6.69 -2.40 -4.66
N ALA A 124 -6.14 -1.39 -5.35
CA ALA A 124 -4.72 -1.33 -5.67
C ALA A 124 -3.86 -1.30 -4.39
N TRP A 125 -4.29 -0.55 -3.38
CA TRP A 125 -3.63 -0.52 -2.08
C TRP A 125 -3.71 -1.87 -1.35
N ALA A 126 -4.83 -2.58 -1.41
CA ALA A 126 -4.98 -3.90 -0.79
C ALA A 126 -4.21 -4.98 -1.54
N MET A 127 -4.32 -5.04 -2.86
CA MET A 127 -3.74 -6.09 -3.68
C MET A 127 -2.24 -5.92 -3.84
N ILE A 128 -1.77 -4.69 -4.07
CA ILE A 128 -0.37 -4.47 -4.41
C ILE A 128 0.38 -3.99 -3.18
N ASN A 129 -0.02 -2.88 -2.53
CA ASN A 129 0.73 -2.39 -1.37
C ASN A 129 0.63 -3.38 -0.18
N HIS A 130 -0.57 -3.83 0.21
CA HIS A 130 -0.69 -4.71 1.37
C HIS A 130 -0.14 -6.12 1.11
N ILE A 131 -0.59 -6.83 0.07
CA ILE A 131 -0.11 -8.20 -0.17
C ILE A 131 1.37 -8.21 -0.62
N VAL A 132 1.76 -7.36 -1.58
CA VAL A 132 3.12 -7.43 -2.15
C VAL A 132 4.14 -6.70 -1.28
N VAL A 133 3.82 -5.53 -0.72
CA VAL A 133 4.82 -4.73 -0.01
C VAL A 133 4.80 -5.01 1.48
N ASN A 134 3.63 -4.94 2.13
CA ASN A 134 3.53 -5.18 3.57
C ASN A 134 3.70 -6.65 3.93
N VAL A 135 3.03 -7.60 3.26
CA VAL A 135 3.09 -9.02 3.64
C VAL A 135 4.36 -9.72 3.13
N LEU A 136 4.67 -9.64 1.83
CA LEU A 136 5.91 -10.26 1.32
C LEU A 136 7.16 -9.57 1.87
N GLY A 137 7.09 -8.27 2.20
CA GLY A 137 8.20 -7.54 2.81
C GLY A 137 8.62 -8.07 4.20
N GLU A 138 7.69 -8.71 4.92
CA GLU A 138 7.99 -9.36 6.22
C GLU A 138 8.71 -10.70 6.08
N ILE A 139 8.74 -11.29 4.87
CA ILE A 139 9.44 -12.54 4.63
C ILE A 139 10.93 -12.34 4.89
N ASP A 140 11.48 -13.08 5.85
CA ASP A 140 12.87 -12.98 6.24
C ASP A 140 13.76 -13.62 5.18
N TRP A 141 14.21 -12.83 4.20
CA TRP A 141 15.15 -13.28 3.16
C TRP A 141 16.45 -13.86 3.73
N ARG A 142 16.76 -13.58 5.00
CA ARG A 142 17.88 -14.18 5.74
C ARG A 142 17.78 -15.71 5.89
N LEU A 143 16.57 -16.28 5.83
CA LEU A 143 16.37 -17.73 5.81
C LEU A 143 16.76 -18.33 4.44
N PHE A 144 16.66 -17.55 3.37
CA PHE A 144 17.00 -17.99 2.01
C PHE A 144 18.50 -17.91 1.70
N MET A 145 19.20 -16.91 2.25
CA MET A 145 20.65 -16.73 2.03
C MET A 145 21.56 -17.60 2.91
N LYS A 146 21.00 -18.43 3.80
CA LYS A 146 21.75 -19.37 4.66
C LYS A 146 21.80 -20.81 4.13
N ARG A 147 21.25 -21.08 2.95
CA ARG A 147 21.45 -22.31 2.18
C ARG A 147 22.47 -22.06 1.08
#